data_AF-A0A368GQA3-F1
#
_entry.id   AF-A0A368GQA3-F1
#
_cell.length_a   1.000
_cell.length_b   1.000
_cell.length_c   1.000
_cell.angle_alpha   90.00
_cell.angle_beta   90.00
_cell.angle_gamma   90.00
#
_symmetry.space_group_name_H-M   'P 1'
#
loop_
_entity.id
_entity.type
_entity.pdbx_description
1 polymer ?
#
loop_
_entity_poly.entity_id
_entity_poly.type
_entity_poly.pdbx_seq_one_letter_code
_entity_poly.pdbx_strand_id
1 'polypeptide(L)'
;MRRLYLLATLYRATLAVTLLPYIQIDYAHYFRLSQCQAKCTQKYGVPTTRHLLDGSIQEHLDVRNSACKDCESGCGHHRRLHGRGPRGPAKSPMDDGLRFWTESSADTAKTGSTLVSSVELLCQNPSLDEEFGESSEGLISISLLRPSGATRFIIQWKHRIQGLVAYEETQWITASIEPDTVFNVKGLVPGVQYRFMVTAVGPAGRLGETVASPWTEITSGTAPKAPVGALTLRNGYNSDRGVTVHVEWPQTPQDSCYFRIQLSNSSTQINKDVVLDSSSSILLPHLEFETDYSVTVTATSADRAQTSKPLTANFKSLLCKDVHGQGSLQCAPEPVANLAIVLRPNGTGIISWKPSADPENILFYQLIYHALSQGDGCQQQQETINVRAAATSAVVDFPGERCEYVVRLLNYDLSGRDAVAEARVLVELSKSFLRLDALLRPELLLTAAGVLLVFLLCILARCRCGRRCPHRVSEKQEKLTDYA
;
A
#
# COMPACT_ATOMS: atom_id res chain seq x y z
N MET A 1 8.32 14.02 22.00
CA MET A 1 7.08 14.81 22.01
C MET A 1 5.91 13.91 21.59
N ARG A 2 5.14 13.39 22.55
CA ARG A 2 3.98 12.52 22.28
C ARG A 2 2.77 13.41 21.95
N ARG A 3 2.32 13.44 20.69
CA ARG A 3 1.01 13.99 20.33
C ARG A 3 -0.03 12.89 20.48
N LEU A 4 -0.89 13.01 21.49
CA LEU A 4 -2.13 12.24 21.59
C LEU A 4 -3.03 12.63 20.40
N TYR A 5 -3.28 11.70 19.50
CA TYR A 5 -4.41 11.79 18.58
C TYR A 5 -5.65 11.26 19.30
N LEU A 6 -6.48 12.19 19.78
CA LEU A 6 -7.87 11.92 20.14
C LEU A 6 -8.66 11.74 18.83
N LEU A 7 -8.79 10.49 18.37
CA LEU A 7 -9.77 10.14 17.34
C LEU A 7 -11.14 10.09 18.01
N ALA A 8 -11.92 11.15 17.81
CA ALA A 8 -13.34 11.17 18.15
C ALA A 8 -14.07 10.11 17.30
N THR A 9 -14.48 9.02 17.95
CA THR A 9 -15.41 8.05 17.37
C THR A 9 -16.79 8.70 17.29
N LEU A 10 -17.11 9.25 16.11
CA LEU A 10 -18.47 9.68 15.79
C LEU A 10 -19.36 8.44 15.67
N TYR A 11 -20.12 8.15 16.73
CA TYR A 11 -21.25 7.23 16.66
C TYR A 11 -22.28 7.84 15.70
N ARG A 12 -22.33 7.32 14.47
CA ARG A 12 -23.48 7.55 13.59
C ARG A 12 -24.64 6.74 14.16
N ALA A 13 -25.53 7.41 14.89
CA ALA A 13 -26.92 6.96 14.94
C ALA A 13 -27.46 7.07 13.50
N THR A 14 -27.38 5.97 12.77
CA THR A 14 -28.17 5.76 11.56
C THR A 14 -29.59 5.45 12.03
N LEU A 15 -30.55 6.24 11.58
CA LEU A 15 -31.96 5.86 11.71
C LEU A 15 -32.11 4.56 10.93
N ALA A 16 -32.64 3.54 11.58
CA ALA A 16 -32.86 2.23 10.98
C ALA A 16 -34.33 2.11 10.56
N VAL A 17 -34.56 1.59 9.36
CA VAL A 17 -35.88 1.34 8.81
C VAL A 17 -36.28 -0.09 9.17
N THR A 18 -37.27 -0.25 10.03
CA THR A 18 -37.83 -1.59 10.32
C THR A 18 -38.82 -1.98 9.23
N LEU A 19 -38.62 -3.14 8.59
CA LEU A 19 -39.56 -3.65 7.59
C LEU A 19 -40.77 -4.27 8.28
N LEU A 20 -41.93 -3.63 8.12
CA LEU A 20 -43.19 -4.09 8.71
C LEU A 20 -44.10 -4.62 7.59
N PRO A 21 -44.39 -5.93 7.54
CA PRO A 21 -45.09 -6.54 6.40
C PRO A 21 -46.58 -6.15 6.28
N TYR A 22 -47.16 -5.51 7.30
CA TYR A 22 -48.60 -5.23 7.41
C TYR A 22 -48.97 -3.74 7.36
N ILE A 23 -48.00 -2.83 7.28
CA ILE A 23 -48.29 -1.38 7.20
C ILE A 23 -48.23 -0.94 5.74
N GLN A 24 -49.39 -0.82 5.09
CA GLN A 24 -49.48 -0.18 3.78
C GLN A 24 -49.51 1.34 3.96
N ILE A 25 -48.38 1.96 3.68
CA ILE A 25 -48.24 3.41 3.66
C ILE A 25 -48.59 3.94 2.26
N ASP A 26 -49.41 4.98 2.20
CA ASP A 26 -49.78 5.64 0.94
C ASP A 26 -48.55 6.27 0.26
N TYR A 27 -48.20 5.72 -0.91
CA TYR A 27 -47.09 6.20 -1.72
C TYR A 27 -47.28 7.65 -2.15
N ALA A 28 -48.49 8.07 -2.51
CA ALA A 28 -48.76 9.44 -2.96
C ALA A 28 -48.51 10.45 -1.83
N HIS A 29 -48.88 10.08 -0.60
CA HIS A 29 -48.57 10.86 0.59
C HIS A 29 -47.06 11.00 0.82
N TYR A 30 -46.32 9.89 0.75
CA TYR A 30 -44.86 9.89 0.94
C TYR A 30 -44.12 10.61 -0.17
N PHE A 31 -44.63 10.54 -1.40
CA PHE A 31 -44.11 11.31 -2.52
C PHE A 31 -44.22 12.82 -2.25
N ARG A 32 -45.41 13.29 -1.89
CA ARG A 32 -45.61 14.71 -1.53
C ARG A 32 -44.78 15.13 -0.33
N LEU A 33 -44.67 14.27 0.69
CA LEU A 33 -43.86 14.52 1.88
C LEU A 33 -42.37 14.64 1.53
N SER A 34 -41.84 13.72 0.72
CA SER A 34 -40.45 13.76 0.27
C SER A 34 -40.14 15.01 -0.56
N GLN A 35 -41.07 15.47 -1.41
CA GLN A 35 -40.92 16.73 -2.13
C GLN A 35 -40.89 17.93 -1.18
N CYS A 36 -41.76 17.95 -0.15
CA CYS A 36 -41.74 18.99 0.88
C CYS A 36 -40.42 19.01 1.65
N GLN A 37 -39.95 17.84 2.10
CA GLN A 37 -38.67 17.68 2.79
C GLN A 37 -37.48 18.07 1.91
N ALA A 38 -37.53 17.78 0.61
CA ALA A 38 -36.52 18.21 -0.36
C ALA A 38 -36.46 19.75 -0.47
N LYS A 39 -37.61 20.45 -0.49
CA LYS A 39 -37.64 21.92 -0.44
C LYS A 39 -37.08 22.47 0.87
N CYS A 40 -37.37 21.82 2.01
CA CYS A 40 -36.76 22.17 3.30
C CYS A 40 -35.23 22.00 3.24
N THR A 41 -34.73 20.88 2.71
CA THR A 41 -33.28 20.65 2.53
C THR A 41 -32.65 21.67 1.58
N GLN A 42 -33.35 22.07 0.52
CA GLN A 42 -32.84 23.09 -0.40
C GLN A 42 -32.66 24.45 0.28
N LYS A 43 -33.56 24.80 1.20
CA LYS A 43 -33.54 26.10 1.88
C LYS A 43 -32.67 26.12 3.14
N TYR A 44 -32.70 25.05 3.93
CA TYR A 44 -32.09 24.98 5.26
C TYR A 44 -30.97 23.94 5.38
N GLY A 45 -30.73 23.13 4.34
CA GLY A 45 -29.64 22.16 4.36
C GLY A 45 -28.28 22.84 4.35
N VAL A 46 -27.35 22.32 5.17
CA VAL A 46 -25.99 22.87 5.29
C VAL A 46 -25.03 22.00 4.47
N PRO A 47 -24.30 22.56 3.48
CA PRO A 47 -23.28 21.81 2.75
C PRO A 47 -22.23 21.25 3.69
N THR A 48 -22.09 19.93 3.71
CA THR A 48 -21.18 19.21 4.60
C THR A 48 -20.46 18.12 3.81
N THR A 49 -19.21 17.87 4.17
CA THR A 49 -18.39 16.80 3.59
C THR A 49 -18.34 15.60 4.53
N ARG A 50 -18.35 14.40 3.96
CA ARG A 50 -18.12 13.14 4.67
C ARG A 50 -16.95 12.42 4.02
N HIS A 51 -16.02 11.93 4.85
CA HIS A 51 -14.99 11.00 4.39
C HIS A 51 -15.54 9.58 4.33
N LEU A 52 -15.37 8.93 3.18
CA LEU A 52 -15.66 7.52 2.98
C LEU A 52 -14.46 6.65 3.34
N LEU A 53 -14.66 5.34 3.43
CA LEU A 53 -13.62 4.39 3.83
C LEU A 53 -12.45 4.32 2.86
N ASP A 54 -12.67 4.51 1.56
CA ASP A 54 -11.60 4.60 0.54
C ASP A 54 -10.80 5.91 0.64
N GLY A 55 -11.23 6.83 1.48
CA GLY A 55 -10.63 8.14 1.67
C GLY A 55 -11.17 9.23 0.75
N SER A 56 -12.08 8.91 -0.17
CA SER A 56 -12.79 9.90 -0.96
C SER A 56 -13.68 10.79 -0.08
N ILE A 57 -14.07 11.94 -0.63
CA ILE A 57 -14.90 12.92 0.05
C ILE A 57 -16.22 13.01 -0.70
N GLN A 58 -17.31 12.80 0.04
CA GLN A 58 -18.66 12.95 -0.47
C GLN A 58 -19.30 14.21 0.09
N GLU A 59 -19.75 15.10 -0.78
CA GLU A 59 -20.55 16.27 -0.42
C GLU A 59 -22.02 15.88 -0.28
N HIS A 60 -22.65 16.36 0.79
CA HIS A 60 -24.07 16.20 1.03
C HIS A 60 -24.63 17.41 1.77
N LEU A 61 -25.96 17.55 1.76
CA LEU A 61 -26.65 18.57 2.56
C LEU A 61 -27.05 17.96 3.90
N ASP A 62 -26.45 18.45 4.99
CA ASP A 62 -26.82 18.03 6.33
C ASP A 62 -28.19 18.61 6.70
N VAL A 63 -29.12 17.69 6.99
CA VAL A 63 -30.51 17.95 7.38
C VAL A 63 -30.73 17.87 8.90
N ARG A 64 -29.68 17.58 9.68
CA ARG A 64 -29.78 17.38 11.13
C ARG A 64 -29.87 18.68 11.94
N ASN A 65 -29.71 19.83 11.28
CA ASN A 65 -29.82 21.15 11.90
C ASN A 65 -31.26 21.45 12.35
N SER A 66 -31.41 22.33 13.35
CA SER A 66 -32.71 22.64 13.95
C SER A 66 -33.69 23.27 12.96
N ALA A 67 -33.24 24.21 12.13
CA ALA A 67 -34.11 24.89 11.16
C ALA A 67 -34.68 23.93 10.11
N CYS A 68 -33.89 22.97 9.62
CA CYS A 68 -34.34 21.95 8.68
C CYS A 68 -35.35 21.01 9.36
N LYS A 69 -35.07 20.54 10.58
CA LYS A 69 -36.00 19.71 11.37
C LYS A 69 -37.32 20.43 11.64
N ASP A 70 -37.28 21.71 11.99
CA ASP A 70 -38.48 22.52 12.22
C ASP A 70 -39.30 22.66 10.92
N CYS A 71 -38.64 22.88 9.78
CA CYS A 71 -39.29 22.88 8.47
C CYS A 71 -39.92 21.53 8.11
N GLU A 72 -39.20 20.43 8.29
CA GLU A 72 -39.72 19.08 8.05
C GLU A 72 -40.89 18.73 8.97
N SER A 73 -40.86 19.22 10.22
CA SER A 73 -41.99 19.08 11.15
C SER A 73 -43.25 19.76 10.61
N GLY A 74 -43.10 20.92 9.94
CA GLY A 74 -44.19 21.61 9.24
C GLY A 74 -44.80 20.77 8.12
N CYS A 75 -43.98 20.05 7.35
CA CYS A 75 -44.47 19.10 6.33
C CYS A 75 -45.33 17.98 6.95
N GLY A 76 -44.94 17.47 8.13
CA GLY A 76 -45.67 16.39 8.83
C GLY A 76 -46.97 16.84 9.51
N HIS A 77 -47.04 18.08 10.00
CA HIS A 77 -48.15 18.60 10.82
C HIS A 77 -49.33 19.19 10.03
N HIS A 78 -49.37 19.05 8.71
CA HIS A 78 -50.38 19.66 7.83
C HIS A 78 -51.84 19.35 8.22
N ARG A 79 -52.14 18.21 8.88
CA ARG A 79 -53.50 17.88 9.35
C ARG A 79 -53.97 18.65 10.59
N ARG A 80 -53.07 19.21 11.41
CA ARG A 80 -53.43 19.81 12.71
C ARG A 80 -53.77 21.31 12.66
N LEU A 81 -53.59 21.97 11.50
CA LEU A 81 -53.70 23.43 11.38
C LEU A 81 -54.94 23.94 10.65
N HIS A 82 -55.92 23.09 10.36
CA HIS A 82 -57.24 23.54 9.87
C HIS A 82 -58.00 24.45 10.86
N GLY A 83 -57.45 24.73 12.05
CA GLY A 83 -58.14 25.48 13.11
C GLY A 83 -57.74 26.95 13.32
N ARG A 84 -56.59 27.45 12.84
CA ARG A 84 -56.20 28.87 13.00
C ARG A 84 -55.02 29.21 12.10
N GLY A 85 -55.22 30.11 11.14
CA GLY A 85 -54.14 30.66 10.33
C GLY A 85 -53.09 31.41 11.17
N PRO A 86 -51.86 31.58 10.66
CA PRO A 86 -50.79 32.21 11.41
C PRO A 86 -51.15 33.67 11.72
N ARG A 87 -51.22 34.02 13.00
CA ARG A 87 -51.28 35.40 13.49
C ARG A 87 -49.86 35.83 13.88
N GLY A 88 -49.12 36.43 12.96
CA GLY A 88 -47.87 37.14 13.28
C GLY A 88 -46.84 37.16 12.14
N PRO A 89 -45.99 38.21 12.06
CA PRO A 89 -45.01 38.41 10.98
C PRO A 89 -43.63 37.80 11.31
N ALA A 90 -43.58 36.57 11.83
CA ALA A 90 -42.31 35.84 11.99
C ALA A 90 -42.32 34.64 11.05
N LYS A 91 -41.53 34.69 9.97
CA LYS A 91 -41.34 33.58 9.02
C LYS A 91 -40.52 32.48 9.71
N SER A 92 -41.17 31.60 10.47
CA SER A 92 -40.48 30.47 11.10
C SER A 92 -40.18 29.38 10.05
N PRO A 93 -39.11 28.57 10.24
CA PRO A 93 -38.86 27.43 9.36
C PRO A 93 -40.04 26.46 9.28
N MET A 94 -40.80 26.31 10.37
CA MET A 94 -42.02 25.50 10.40
C MET A 94 -43.12 26.04 9.47
N ASP A 95 -43.31 27.36 9.41
CA ASP A 95 -44.27 27.99 8.47
C ASP A 95 -43.86 27.78 7.01
N ASP A 96 -42.56 27.82 6.73
CA ASP A 96 -42.04 27.47 5.41
C ASP A 96 -42.32 26.02 5.06
N GLY A 97 -42.21 25.09 6.01
CA GLY A 97 -42.60 23.68 5.83
C GLY A 97 -44.09 23.51 5.48
N LEU A 98 -44.98 24.22 6.17
CA LEU A 98 -46.42 24.23 5.87
C LEU A 98 -46.72 24.79 4.47
N ARG A 99 -46.01 25.87 4.07
CA ARG A 99 -46.12 26.42 2.71
C ARG A 99 -45.58 25.46 1.66
N PHE A 100 -44.44 24.83 1.91
CA PHE A 100 -43.87 23.85 0.99
C PHE A 100 -44.78 22.64 0.82
N TRP A 101 -45.49 22.22 1.87
CA TRP A 101 -46.49 21.16 1.77
C TRP A 101 -47.62 21.53 0.80
N THR A 102 -48.15 22.76 0.86
CA THR A 102 -49.23 23.21 -0.03
C THR A 102 -48.75 23.33 -1.48
N GLU A 103 -47.50 23.72 -1.69
CA GLU A 103 -46.86 23.80 -3.02
C GLU A 103 -46.41 22.43 -3.57
N SER A 104 -46.25 21.40 -2.74
CA SER A 104 -45.85 20.06 -3.18
C SER A 104 -47.02 19.30 -3.78
N SER A 105 -46.73 18.53 -4.82
CA SER A 105 -47.69 17.71 -5.57
C SER A 105 -47.59 16.25 -5.17
N ALA A 106 -48.70 15.53 -5.31
CA ALA A 106 -48.71 14.06 -5.28
C ALA A 106 -48.47 13.46 -6.68
N ASP A 107 -48.30 14.30 -7.70
CA ASP A 107 -48.01 13.88 -9.06
C ASP A 107 -46.59 13.30 -9.16
N THR A 108 -46.53 12.05 -9.57
CA THR A 108 -45.30 11.24 -9.69
C THR A 108 -44.68 11.39 -11.07
N ALA A 109 -45.20 12.29 -11.92
CA ALA A 109 -44.61 12.61 -13.21
C ALA A 109 -43.13 12.96 -13.08
N LYS A 110 -42.36 12.52 -14.08
CA LYS A 110 -40.92 12.74 -14.14
C LYS A 110 -40.67 14.22 -14.44
N THR A 111 -39.95 14.89 -13.55
CA THR A 111 -39.59 16.31 -13.71
C THR A 111 -38.09 16.55 -13.86
N GLY A 112 -37.26 15.58 -13.47
CA GLY A 112 -35.80 15.66 -13.58
C GLY A 112 -35.13 14.48 -14.29
N SER A 113 -33.83 14.63 -14.55
CA SER A 113 -32.98 13.56 -15.08
C SER A 113 -32.72 12.46 -14.03
N THR A 114 -32.34 11.27 -14.50
CA THR A 114 -31.98 10.13 -13.66
C THR A 114 -30.81 10.46 -12.74
N LEU A 115 -31.01 10.23 -11.45
CA LEU A 115 -30.01 10.45 -10.41
C LEU A 115 -29.43 9.13 -9.90
N VAL A 116 -30.28 8.12 -9.70
CA VAL A 116 -29.91 6.81 -9.15
C VAL A 116 -29.40 5.91 -10.28
N SER A 117 -28.25 5.28 -10.04
CA SER A 117 -27.61 4.28 -10.90
C SER A 117 -28.06 2.87 -10.55
N SER A 118 -27.85 2.48 -9.28
CA SER A 118 -28.17 1.15 -8.77
C SER A 118 -28.53 1.21 -7.29
N VAL A 119 -29.21 0.17 -6.81
CA VAL A 119 -29.58 -0.02 -5.40
C VAL A 119 -29.23 -1.45 -5.04
N GLU A 120 -28.43 -1.63 -3.99
CA GLU A 120 -27.89 -2.94 -3.63
C GLU A 120 -27.84 -3.10 -2.11
N LEU A 121 -28.10 -4.32 -1.63
CA LEU A 121 -27.81 -4.69 -0.25
C LEU A 121 -26.30 -4.91 -0.14
N LEU A 122 -25.60 -4.06 0.61
CA LEU A 122 -24.15 -4.15 0.77
C LEU A 122 -23.75 -5.34 1.64
N CYS A 123 -24.50 -5.58 2.70
CA CYS A 123 -24.14 -6.52 3.75
C CYS A 123 -25.34 -6.80 4.65
N GLN A 124 -25.21 -7.84 5.48
CA GLN A 124 -26.20 -8.19 6.49
C GLN A 124 -25.54 -8.77 7.75
N ASN A 125 -26.19 -8.54 8.89
CA ASN A 125 -25.80 -9.11 10.17
C ASN A 125 -27.00 -9.74 10.85
N PRO A 126 -26.82 -10.90 11.50
CA PRO A 126 -27.86 -11.43 12.36
C PRO A 126 -28.08 -10.48 13.53
N SER A 127 -29.34 -10.25 13.84
CA SER A 127 -29.79 -9.42 14.94
C SER A 127 -30.90 -10.15 15.71
N LEU A 128 -30.72 -10.24 17.03
CA LEU A 128 -31.80 -10.65 17.91
C LEU A 128 -32.66 -9.43 18.16
N ASP A 129 -33.88 -9.46 17.63
CA ASP A 129 -34.86 -8.40 17.85
C ASP A 129 -35.91 -8.93 18.84
N GLU A 130 -36.21 -8.16 19.89
CA GLU A 130 -37.18 -8.55 20.91
C GLU A 130 -38.60 -8.68 20.32
N GLU A 131 -38.92 -7.95 19.24
CA GLU A 131 -40.23 -7.93 18.60
C GLU A 131 -40.36 -8.98 17.49
N PHE A 132 -39.28 -9.25 16.74
CA PHE A 132 -39.30 -10.13 15.56
C PHE A 132 -38.60 -11.48 15.77
N GLY A 133 -37.93 -11.69 16.90
CA GLY A 133 -37.14 -12.90 17.18
C GLY A 133 -35.84 -12.96 16.39
N GLU A 134 -35.57 -14.10 15.74
CA GLU A 134 -34.40 -14.27 14.86
C GLU A 134 -34.59 -13.44 13.58
N SER A 135 -33.95 -12.28 13.52
CA SER A 135 -33.97 -11.39 12.37
C SER A 135 -32.55 -11.06 11.91
N SER A 136 -32.45 -10.29 10.84
CA SER A 136 -31.21 -9.69 10.39
C SER A 136 -31.40 -8.20 10.16
N GLU A 137 -30.32 -7.47 10.37
CA GLU A 137 -30.18 -6.10 9.90
C GLU A 137 -29.27 -6.06 8.67
N GLY A 138 -29.43 -5.06 7.82
CA GLY A 138 -28.64 -4.93 6.60
C GLY A 138 -28.48 -3.49 6.17
N LEU A 139 -27.36 -3.19 5.51
CA LEU A 139 -27.11 -1.87 4.94
C LEU A 139 -27.44 -1.88 3.46
N ILE A 140 -28.28 -0.94 3.04
CA ILE A 140 -28.59 -0.71 1.63
C ILE A 140 -27.80 0.49 1.15
N SER A 141 -27.23 0.39 -0.05
CA SER A 141 -26.57 1.49 -0.73
C SER A 141 -27.28 1.88 -2.02
N ILE A 142 -27.33 3.18 -2.25
CA ILE A 142 -27.83 3.82 -3.46
C ILE A 142 -26.62 4.45 -4.17
N SER A 143 -26.26 3.89 -5.31
CA SER A 143 -25.22 4.45 -6.18
C SER A 143 -25.81 5.59 -7.01
N LEU A 144 -25.13 6.73 -7.06
CA LEU A 144 -25.59 7.92 -7.78
C LEU A 144 -24.75 8.18 -9.02
N LEU A 145 -25.39 8.66 -10.09
CA LEU A 145 -24.71 9.10 -11.33
C LEU A 145 -24.10 10.50 -11.19
N ARG A 146 -24.56 11.28 -10.21
CA ARG A 146 -24.18 12.67 -9.95
C ARG A 146 -24.53 13.05 -8.50
N PRO A 147 -23.97 14.14 -7.94
CA PRO A 147 -24.28 14.58 -6.59
C PRO A 147 -25.79 14.76 -6.37
N SER A 148 -26.29 14.32 -5.20
CA SER A 148 -27.74 14.26 -4.90
C SER A 148 -28.38 15.63 -4.67
N GLY A 149 -27.62 16.61 -4.17
CA GLY A 149 -28.18 17.91 -3.77
C GLY A 149 -29.30 17.76 -2.74
N ALA A 150 -30.37 18.56 -2.88
CA ALA A 150 -31.53 18.51 -1.99
C ALA A 150 -32.53 17.40 -2.41
N THR A 151 -32.11 16.15 -2.32
CA THR A 151 -32.92 14.99 -2.72
C THR A 151 -33.35 14.14 -1.52
N ARG A 152 -34.51 13.51 -1.62
CA ARG A 152 -35.01 12.47 -0.71
C ARG A 152 -35.27 11.18 -1.45
N PHE A 153 -35.01 10.05 -0.80
CA PHE A 153 -35.16 8.72 -1.37
C PHE A 153 -36.34 8.00 -0.74
N ILE A 154 -37.40 7.76 -1.50
CA ILE A 154 -38.51 6.93 -1.04
C ILE A 154 -38.11 5.48 -1.24
N ILE A 155 -38.18 4.71 -0.15
CA ILE A 155 -37.82 3.30 -0.14
C ILE A 155 -39.10 2.46 -0.15
N GLN A 156 -39.20 1.58 -1.14
CA GLN A 156 -40.22 0.54 -1.20
C GLN A 156 -39.52 -0.81 -1.19
N TRP A 157 -40.21 -1.82 -0.69
CA TRP A 157 -39.68 -3.17 -0.65
C TRP A 157 -40.78 -4.18 -0.95
N LYS A 158 -40.37 -5.36 -1.40
CA LYS A 158 -41.20 -6.56 -1.44
C LYS A 158 -40.34 -7.76 -1.11
N HIS A 159 -40.98 -8.85 -0.75
CA HIS A 159 -40.28 -10.10 -0.53
C HIS A 159 -40.90 -11.23 -1.35
N ARG A 160 -40.19 -12.35 -1.39
CA ARG A 160 -40.71 -13.62 -1.88
C ARG A 160 -40.19 -14.78 -1.07
N ILE A 161 -41.01 -15.81 -0.97
CA ILE A 161 -40.70 -17.06 -0.27
C ILE A 161 -40.76 -18.20 -1.29
N GLN A 162 -39.84 -19.16 -1.17
CA GLN A 162 -39.85 -20.33 -2.03
C GLN A 162 -40.97 -21.28 -1.59
N GLY A 163 -42.04 -21.36 -2.38
CA GLY A 163 -43.11 -22.35 -2.20
C GLY A 163 -42.79 -23.69 -2.84
N LEU A 164 -43.69 -24.67 -2.66
CA LEU A 164 -43.56 -26.04 -3.21
C LEU A 164 -43.51 -26.10 -4.74
N VAL A 165 -44.10 -25.11 -5.45
CA VAL A 165 -44.25 -25.12 -6.92
C VAL A 165 -43.75 -23.83 -7.57
N ALA A 166 -43.91 -22.68 -6.91
CA ALA A 166 -43.48 -21.36 -7.40
C ALA A 166 -43.13 -20.44 -6.23
N TYR A 167 -42.48 -19.31 -6.55
CA TYR A 167 -42.27 -18.24 -5.57
C TYR A 167 -43.59 -17.49 -5.32
N GLU A 168 -43.92 -17.31 -4.04
CA GLU A 168 -44.99 -16.40 -3.63
C GLU A 168 -44.39 -15.02 -3.42
N GLU A 169 -44.71 -14.07 -4.29
CA GLU A 169 -44.21 -12.69 -4.22
C GLU A 169 -45.26 -11.73 -3.62
N THR A 170 -44.84 -10.81 -2.76
CA THR A 170 -45.71 -9.76 -2.24
C THR A 170 -45.77 -8.53 -3.14
N GLN A 171 -46.79 -7.69 -2.93
CA GLN A 171 -46.88 -6.37 -3.53
C GLN A 171 -45.83 -5.42 -2.92
N TRP A 172 -45.52 -4.34 -3.63
CA TRP A 172 -44.61 -3.31 -3.13
C TRP A 172 -45.21 -2.58 -1.92
N ILE A 173 -44.43 -2.49 -0.85
CA ILE A 173 -44.77 -1.79 0.39
C ILE A 173 -43.84 -0.58 0.52
N THR A 174 -44.42 0.61 0.73
CA THR A 174 -43.65 1.83 1.04
C THR A 174 -43.21 1.80 2.50
N ALA A 175 -41.90 1.95 2.75
CA ALA A 175 -41.34 1.85 4.10
C ALA A 175 -40.92 3.20 4.69
N SER A 176 -40.08 3.96 3.98
CA SER A 176 -39.48 5.16 4.55
C SER A 176 -39.07 6.22 3.51
N ILE A 177 -38.62 7.37 4.02
CA ILE A 177 -37.99 8.44 3.25
C ILE A 177 -36.60 8.68 3.84
N GLU A 178 -35.56 8.36 3.08
CA GLU A 178 -34.17 8.50 3.51
C GLU A 178 -33.51 9.76 2.93
N PRO A 179 -32.75 10.52 3.73
CA PRO A 179 -31.93 11.62 3.24
C PRO A 179 -30.58 11.15 2.67
N ASP A 180 -30.06 10.03 3.17
CA ASP A 180 -28.72 9.53 2.86
C ASP A 180 -28.77 8.41 1.80
N THR A 181 -27.64 8.20 1.12
CA THR A 181 -27.50 7.12 0.13
C THR A 181 -27.15 5.76 0.74
N VAL A 182 -26.88 5.72 2.04
CA VAL A 182 -26.63 4.47 2.79
C VAL A 182 -27.46 4.51 4.05
N PHE A 183 -28.30 3.50 4.25
CA PHE A 183 -29.23 3.43 5.38
C PHE A 183 -29.36 1.99 5.88
N ASN A 184 -29.75 1.85 7.15
CA ASN A 184 -29.91 0.56 7.83
C ASN A 184 -31.35 0.07 7.69
N VAL A 185 -31.52 -1.23 7.44
CA VAL A 185 -32.81 -1.91 7.38
C VAL A 185 -32.83 -3.04 8.40
N LYS A 186 -33.89 -3.12 9.19
CA LYS A 186 -34.11 -4.10 10.26
C LYS A 186 -35.34 -4.96 9.99
N GLY A 187 -35.43 -6.10 10.67
CA GLY A 187 -36.55 -7.02 10.54
C GLY A 187 -36.48 -7.90 9.29
N LEU A 188 -35.28 -8.11 8.74
CA LEU A 188 -35.08 -9.02 7.61
C LEU A 188 -35.18 -10.46 8.10
N VAL A 189 -36.12 -11.22 7.57
CA VAL A 189 -36.34 -12.62 7.96
C VAL A 189 -35.39 -13.56 7.22
N PRO A 190 -34.62 -14.43 7.91
CA PRO A 190 -33.77 -15.43 7.28
C PRO A 190 -34.53 -16.39 6.34
N GLY A 191 -33.91 -16.78 5.23
CA GLY A 191 -34.49 -17.66 4.20
C GLY A 191 -35.49 -16.97 3.26
N VAL A 192 -35.78 -15.68 3.48
CA VAL A 192 -36.65 -14.87 2.63
C VAL A 192 -35.80 -14.04 1.66
N GLN A 193 -36.28 -13.87 0.42
CA GLN A 193 -35.64 -13.03 -0.57
C GLN A 193 -36.30 -11.67 -0.64
N TYR A 194 -35.53 -10.60 -0.54
CA TYR A 194 -36.00 -9.21 -0.58
C TYR A 194 -35.59 -8.52 -1.86
N ARG A 195 -36.41 -7.56 -2.26
CA ARG A 195 -36.12 -6.62 -3.35
C ARG A 195 -36.51 -5.22 -2.90
N PHE A 196 -35.62 -4.26 -3.11
CA PHE A 196 -35.81 -2.86 -2.76
C PHE A 196 -36.00 -2.03 -4.02
N MET A 197 -36.82 -1.00 -3.93
CA MET A 197 -37.06 -0.03 -5.00
C MET A 197 -36.93 1.37 -4.43
N VAL A 198 -36.18 2.21 -5.14
CA VAL A 198 -35.89 3.57 -4.73
C VAL A 198 -36.45 4.54 -5.74
N THR A 199 -37.17 5.55 -5.22
CA THR A 199 -37.58 6.74 -5.98
C THR A 199 -36.82 7.94 -5.46
N ALA A 200 -36.05 8.61 -6.31
CA ALA A 200 -35.42 9.89 -5.97
C ALA A 200 -36.40 11.05 -6.21
N VAL A 201 -36.56 11.90 -5.20
CA VAL A 201 -37.47 13.05 -5.24
C VAL A 201 -36.73 14.32 -4.85
N GLY A 202 -36.70 15.29 -5.76
CA GLY A 202 -36.14 16.62 -5.53
C GLY A 202 -37.24 17.65 -5.24
N PRO A 203 -36.88 18.94 -5.09
CA PRO A 203 -37.83 20.01 -4.78
C PRO A 203 -38.92 20.19 -5.85
N ALA A 204 -38.59 19.87 -7.10
CA ALA A 204 -39.46 19.97 -8.27
C ALA A 204 -40.20 18.67 -8.60
N GLY A 205 -40.02 17.58 -7.84
CA GLY A 205 -40.67 16.29 -8.09
C GLY A 205 -39.69 15.16 -8.42
N ARG A 206 -40.14 14.15 -9.17
CA ARG A 206 -39.40 12.89 -9.37
C ARG A 206 -38.16 13.08 -10.26
N LEU A 207 -37.02 12.59 -9.80
CA LEU A 207 -35.72 12.65 -10.48
C LEU A 207 -35.40 11.33 -11.18
N GLY A 208 -35.91 11.15 -12.40
CA GLY A 208 -35.69 9.93 -13.18
C GLY A 208 -36.71 8.82 -12.97
N GLU A 209 -36.32 7.61 -13.37
CA GLU A 209 -37.12 6.40 -13.12
C GLU A 209 -36.82 5.81 -11.74
N THR A 210 -37.74 4.96 -11.28
CA THR A 210 -37.52 4.16 -10.08
C THR A 210 -36.51 3.06 -10.40
N VAL A 211 -35.59 2.80 -9.47
CA VAL A 211 -34.55 1.78 -9.63
C VAL A 211 -34.77 0.69 -8.59
N ALA A 212 -34.81 -0.56 -9.03
CA ALA A 212 -35.00 -1.71 -8.16
C ALA A 212 -33.71 -2.54 -8.06
N SER A 213 -33.40 -3.00 -6.85
CA SER A 213 -32.30 -3.90 -6.57
C SER A 213 -32.50 -5.27 -7.22
N PRO A 214 -31.44 -6.09 -7.35
CA PRO A 214 -31.61 -7.52 -7.54
C PRO A 214 -32.32 -8.16 -6.34
N TRP A 215 -32.81 -9.39 -6.51
CA TRP A 215 -33.28 -10.21 -5.41
C TRP A 215 -32.11 -10.65 -4.54
N THR A 216 -32.23 -10.51 -3.23
CA THR A 216 -31.19 -10.91 -2.29
C THR A 216 -31.78 -11.73 -1.17
N GLU A 217 -31.19 -12.90 -0.92
CA GLU A 217 -31.59 -13.81 0.14
C GLU A 217 -30.95 -13.42 1.47
N ILE A 218 -31.71 -13.54 2.54
CA ILE A 218 -31.21 -13.29 3.89
C ILE A 218 -30.75 -14.61 4.48
N THR A 219 -29.51 -14.65 4.95
CA THR A 219 -28.92 -15.91 5.42
C THR A 219 -29.29 -16.22 6.85
N SER A 220 -29.50 -17.51 7.10
CA SER A 220 -29.66 -18.06 8.44
C SER A 220 -28.28 -18.27 9.07
N GLY A 221 -28.10 -17.77 10.29
CA GLY A 221 -26.88 -17.96 11.06
C GLY A 221 -26.76 -16.92 12.17
N THR A 222 -26.16 -17.31 13.29
CA THR A 222 -25.95 -16.41 14.44
C THR A 222 -24.57 -15.77 14.44
N ALA A 223 -23.62 -16.32 13.69
CA ALA A 223 -22.24 -15.85 13.64
C ALA A 223 -22.00 -14.86 12.49
N PRO A 224 -21.17 -13.82 12.68
CA PRO A 224 -20.76 -12.92 11.61
C PRO A 224 -19.99 -13.67 10.51
N LYS A 225 -20.32 -13.40 9.26
CA LYS A 225 -19.62 -13.99 8.11
C LYS A 225 -18.33 -13.22 7.81
N ALA A 226 -17.22 -13.96 7.78
CA ALA A 226 -15.93 -13.45 7.37
C ALA A 226 -15.94 -13.09 5.86
N PRO A 227 -15.07 -12.16 5.43
CA PRO A 227 -14.84 -11.92 4.01
C PRO A 227 -14.47 -13.21 3.28
N VAL A 228 -15.04 -13.43 2.09
CA VAL A 228 -14.72 -14.59 1.27
C VAL A 228 -13.63 -14.23 0.27
N GLY A 229 -12.59 -15.07 0.18
CA GLY A 229 -11.48 -14.89 -0.76
C GLY A 229 -10.23 -14.28 -0.12
N ALA A 230 -9.27 -13.89 -0.97
CA ALA A 230 -8.02 -13.29 -0.53
C ALA A 230 -8.15 -11.76 -0.44
N LEU A 231 -7.49 -11.16 0.55
CA LEU A 231 -7.36 -9.70 0.63
C LEU A 231 -6.44 -9.21 -0.49
N THR A 232 -6.92 -8.24 -1.25
CA THR A 232 -6.13 -7.48 -2.23
C THR A 232 -5.63 -6.22 -1.55
N LEU A 233 -4.31 -6.03 -1.54
CA LEU A 233 -3.65 -4.89 -0.92
C LEU A 233 -3.00 -4.03 -2.00
N ARG A 234 -3.39 -2.76 -2.08
CA ARG A 234 -2.85 -1.80 -3.06
C ARG A 234 -2.14 -0.66 -2.35
N ASN A 235 -0.84 -0.56 -2.56
CA ASN A 235 -0.05 0.54 -2.04
C ASN A 235 -0.34 1.85 -2.80
N GLY A 236 -0.25 2.97 -2.09
CA GLY A 236 -0.40 4.30 -2.64
C GLY A 236 0.35 5.35 -1.83
N TYR A 237 0.45 6.55 -2.37
CA TYR A 237 1.02 7.70 -1.71
C TYR A 237 0.17 8.94 -1.97
N ASN A 238 -0.01 9.75 -0.93
CA ASN A 238 -0.71 11.03 -1.01
C ASN A 238 0.03 12.05 -0.13
N SER A 239 0.21 13.29 -0.61
CA SER A 239 0.94 14.35 0.13
C SER A 239 0.38 14.60 1.53
N ASP A 240 -0.95 14.50 1.69
CA ASP A 240 -1.64 14.83 2.93
C ASP A 240 -1.71 13.61 3.88
N ARG A 241 -1.69 12.39 3.31
CA ARG A 241 -1.90 11.13 4.05
C ARG A 241 -0.68 10.24 4.13
N GLY A 242 0.44 10.64 3.53
CA GLY A 242 1.68 9.89 3.46
C GLY A 242 1.56 8.61 2.64
N VAL A 243 2.31 7.58 3.04
CA VAL A 243 2.19 6.23 2.48
C VAL A 243 0.88 5.61 2.95
N THR A 244 0.14 5.01 2.04
CA THR A 244 -1.18 4.45 2.30
C THR A 244 -1.32 3.06 1.71
N VAL A 245 -2.20 2.24 2.28
CA VAL A 245 -2.65 0.99 1.65
C VAL A 245 -4.18 0.98 1.55
N HIS A 246 -4.69 0.56 0.39
CA HIS A 246 -6.09 0.22 0.20
C HIS A 246 -6.26 -1.29 0.41
N VAL A 247 -7.17 -1.65 1.31
CA VAL A 247 -7.57 -3.02 1.60
C VAL A 247 -8.89 -3.30 0.87
N GLU A 248 -8.88 -4.27 -0.03
CA GLU A 248 -10.00 -4.64 -0.88
C GLU A 248 -10.24 -6.15 -0.80
N TRP A 249 -11.51 -6.57 -0.82
CA TRP A 249 -11.89 -7.97 -0.96
C TRP A 249 -13.19 -8.09 -1.75
N PRO A 250 -13.49 -9.25 -2.36
CA PRO A 250 -14.77 -9.47 -3.03
C PRO A 250 -15.91 -9.40 -2.01
N GLN A 251 -16.70 -8.32 -2.07
CA GLN A 251 -17.83 -8.12 -1.17
C GLN A 251 -19.07 -8.81 -1.70
N THR A 252 -19.82 -9.44 -0.79
CA THR A 252 -21.14 -10.00 -1.10
C THR A 252 -22.20 -9.47 -0.13
N PRO A 253 -23.49 -9.43 -0.53
CA PRO A 253 -24.57 -9.02 0.37
C PRO A 253 -24.70 -9.90 1.62
N GLN A 254 -24.04 -11.06 1.64
CA GLN A 254 -24.03 -12.02 2.75
C GLN A 254 -22.92 -11.74 3.76
N ASP A 255 -22.02 -10.82 3.44
CA ASP A 255 -20.93 -10.45 4.33
C ASP A 255 -21.48 -9.62 5.51
N SER A 256 -20.72 -9.60 6.60
CA SER A 256 -21.00 -8.72 7.73
C SER A 256 -20.90 -7.24 7.31
N CYS A 257 -21.72 -6.38 7.89
CA CYS A 257 -21.62 -4.93 7.80
C CYS A 257 -20.54 -4.35 8.71
N TYR A 258 -20.13 -5.08 9.75
CA TYR A 258 -19.17 -4.62 10.74
C TYR A 258 -17.89 -5.45 10.67
N PHE A 259 -16.76 -4.75 10.64
CA PHE A 259 -15.43 -5.34 10.61
C PHE A 259 -14.51 -4.66 11.63
N ARG A 260 -13.57 -5.44 12.14
CA ARG A 260 -12.39 -4.96 12.85
C ARG A 260 -11.17 -5.20 11.98
N ILE A 261 -10.45 -4.14 11.70
CA ILE A 261 -9.21 -4.16 10.92
C ILE A 261 -8.06 -3.91 11.86
N GLN A 262 -7.12 -4.84 11.87
CA GLN A 262 -5.89 -4.76 12.62
C GLN A 262 -4.73 -4.63 11.64
N LEU A 263 -3.98 -3.55 11.76
CA LEU A 263 -2.72 -3.34 11.06
C LEU A 263 -1.59 -3.48 12.06
N SER A 264 -0.62 -4.35 11.78
CA SER A 264 0.55 -4.54 12.64
C SER A 264 1.84 -4.57 11.83
N ASN A 265 2.88 -3.94 12.37
CA ASN A 265 4.27 -4.17 11.98
C ASN A 265 5.06 -4.73 13.19
N SER A 266 6.38 -4.77 13.10
CA SER A 266 7.24 -5.27 14.18
C SER A 266 7.20 -4.44 15.47
N SER A 267 6.80 -3.15 15.40
CA SER A 267 6.89 -2.20 16.50
C SER A 267 5.53 -1.69 17.01
N THR A 268 4.48 -1.78 16.20
CA THR A 268 3.18 -1.15 16.42
C THR A 268 2.04 -2.03 15.94
N GLN A 269 0.91 -1.89 16.63
CA GLN A 269 -0.36 -2.53 16.28
C GLN A 269 -1.48 -1.51 16.41
N ILE A 270 -2.28 -1.35 15.35
CA ILE A 270 -3.39 -0.41 15.26
C ILE A 270 -4.66 -1.21 14.96
N ASN A 271 -5.68 -1.02 15.78
CA ASN A 271 -7.00 -1.63 15.56
C ASN A 271 -8.01 -0.53 15.19
N LYS A 272 -8.85 -0.81 14.20
CA LYS A 272 -9.89 0.09 13.71
C LYS A 272 -11.18 -0.69 13.49
N ASP A 273 -12.24 -0.32 14.20
CA ASP A 273 -13.57 -0.83 13.94
C ASP A 273 -14.20 -0.01 12.79
N VAL A 274 -14.80 -0.71 11.82
CA VAL A 274 -15.32 -0.16 10.57
C VAL A 274 -16.72 -0.69 10.30
N VAL A 275 -17.61 0.20 9.87
CA VAL A 275 -18.92 -0.13 9.29
C VAL A 275 -18.80 0.07 7.79
N LEU A 276 -19.16 -0.93 6.98
CA LEU A 276 -19.13 -0.81 5.53
C LEU A 276 -19.94 0.39 5.06
N ASP A 277 -19.42 1.05 4.03
CA ASP A 277 -20.12 2.08 3.26
C ASP A 277 -20.08 1.69 1.78
N SER A 278 -20.44 2.62 0.89
CA SER A 278 -20.43 2.37 -0.56
C SER A 278 -19.03 2.31 -1.18
N SER A 279 -17.95 2.32 -0.38
CA SER A 279 -16.57 2.27 -0.89
C SER A 279 -16.19 0.86 -1.31
N SER A 280 -15.43 0.76 -2.40
CA SER A 280 -14.84 -0.51 -2.85
C SER A 280 -13.62 -0.96 -2.04
N SER A 281 -13.03 -0.06 -1.25
CA SER A 281 -11.81 -0.34 -0.48
C SER A 281 -11.76 0.44 0.82
N ILE A 282 -10.87 0.03 1.71
CA ILE A 282 -10.62 0.68 2.99
C ILE A 282 -9.19 1.21 3.02
N LEU A 283 -9.06 2.53 3.16
CA LEU A 283 -7.79 3.23 3.22
C LEU A 283 -7.21 3.22 4.64
N LEU A 284 -5.97 2.76 4.75
CA LEU A 284 -5.14 2.87 5.94
C LEU A 284 -3.97 3.83 5.63
N PRO A 285 -3.96 5.05 6.20
CA PRO A 285 -2.97 6.07 5.90
C PRO A 285 -1.79 6.07 6.88
N HIS A 286 -0.81 6.95 6.61
CA HIS A 286 0.33 7.26 7.47
C HIS A 286 1.22 6.07 7.80
N LEU A 287 1.46 5.20 6.81
CA LEU A 287 2.39 4.10 6.94
C LEU A 287 3.85 4.60 6.81
N GLU A 288 4.77 3.85 7.40
CA GLU A 288 6.20 4.06 7.21
C GLU A 288 6.65 3.49 5.87
N PHE A 289 7.68 4.07 5.26
CA PHE A 289 8.28 3.54 4.02
C PHE A 289 9.02 2.24 4.29
N GLU A 290 9.11 1.39 3.28
CA GLU A 290 9.89 0.15 3.27
C GLU A 290 9.67 -0.76 4.49
N THR A 291 8.44 -0.80 5.00
CA THR A 291 8.10 -1.52 6.22
C THR A 291 7.17 -2.69 5.91
N ASP A 292 7.46 -3.86 6.48
CA ASP A 292 6.61 -5.03 6.38
C ASP A 292 5.42 -4.91 7.35
N TYR A 293 4.22 -4.96 6.79
CA TYR A 293 2.96 -4.87 7.51
C TYR A 293 2.13 -6.14 7.32
N SER A 294 1.36 -6.47 8.34
CA SER A 294 0.31 -7.49 8.31
C SER A 294 -1.03 -6.83 8.57
N VAL A 295 -2.00 -7.07 7.69
CA VAL A 295 -3.38 -6.61 7.81
C VAL A 295 -4.25 -7.81 8.13
N THR A 296 -5.00 -7.73 9.22
CA THR A 296 -5.98 -8.73 9.62
C THR A 296 -7.36 -8.10 9.61
N VAL A 297 -8.30 -8.72 8.90
CA VAL A 297 -9.71 -8.31 8.82
C VAL A 297 -10.56 -9.37 9.50
N THR A 298 -11.38 -8.95 10.45
CA THR A 298 -12.26 -9.82 11.23
C THR A 298 -13.68 -9.28 11.18
N ALA A 299 -14.66 -10.08 10.76
CA ALA A 299 -16.05 -9.67 10.83
C ALA A 299 -16.55 -9.70 12.27
N THR A 300 -17.35 -8.72 12.66
CA THR A 300 -17.92 -8.59 14.00
C THR A 300 -19.45 -8.55 13.95
N SER A 301 -20.12 -9.01 14.99
CA SER A 301 -21.57 -8.82 15.14
C SER A 301 -21.90 -7.35 15.43
N ALA A 302 -23.17 -6.98 15.29
CA ALA A 302 -23.66 -5.62 15.54
C ALA A 302 -23.38 -5.14 16.99
N ASP A 303 -23.54 -6.04 17.96
CA ASP A 303 -23.22 -5.86 19.38
C ASP A 303 -21.72 -6.01 19.71
N ARG A 304 -20.91 -6.37 18.71
CA ARG A 304 -19.47 -6.65 18.81
C ARG A 304 -19.11 -7.79 19.77
N ALA A 305 -20.07 -8.60 20.19
CA ALA A 305 -19.85 -9.72 21.10
C ALA A 305 -19.22 -10.93 20.40
N GLN A 306 -19.56 -11.15 19.13
CA GLN A 306 -19.07 -12.26 18.33
C GLN A 306 -18.16 -11.80 17.20
N THR A 307 -17.20 -12.65 16.87
CA THR A 307 -16.21 -12.38 15.82
C THR A 307 -16.00 -13.61 14.94
N SER A 308 -15.83 -13.40 13.65
CA SER A 308 -15.52 -14.47 12.71
C SER A 308 -14.07 -14.94 12.81
N LYS A 309 -13.72 -15.98 12.03
CA LYS A 309 -12.32 -16.29 11.76
C LYS A 309 -11.63 -15.08 11.11
N PRO A 310 -10.43 -14.67 11.56
CA PRO A 310 -9.70 -13.58 10.96
C PRO A 310 -9.12 -13.98 9.60
N LEU A 311 -9.08 -13.02 8.67
CA LEU A 311 -8.39 -13.12 7.39
C LEU A 311 -7.18 -12.20 7.40
N THR A 312 -5.99 -12.74 7.18
CA THR A 312 -4.72 -12.00 7.27
C THR A 312 -3.99 -11.99 5.93
N ALA A 313 -3.41 -10.85 5.58
CA ALA A 313 -2.53 -10.68 4.43
C ALA A 313 -1.34 -9.79 4.79
N ASN A 314 -0.19 -10.08 4.19
CA ASN A 314 1.05 -9.35 4.43
C ASN A 314 1.41 -8.53 3.19
N PHE A 315 1.99 -7.35 3.40
CA PHE A 315 2.52 -6.52 2.32
C PHE A 315 3.71 -5.70 2.81
N LYS A 316 4.57 -5.29 1.88
CA LYS A 316 5.62 -4.31 2.13
C LYS A 316 5.16 -2.96 1.60
N SER A 317 5.29 -1.90 2.40
CA SER A 317 4.95 -0.55 1.99
C SER A 317 5.92 0.00 0.93
N LEU A 318 5.56 1.12 0.30
CA LEU A 318 6.34 1.71 -0.79
C LEU A 318 7.76 2.07 -0.35
N LEU A 319 8.71 2.06 -1.29
CA LEU A 319 10.04 2.61 -1.07
C LEU A 319 9.97 4.13 -1.22
N CYS A 320 10.73 4.84 -0.38
CA CYS A 320 10.74 6.30 -0.42
C CYS A 320 11.24 6.84 -1.77
N LYS A 321 12.25 6.19 -2.37
CA LYS A 321 12.78 6.57 -3.68
C LYS A 321 11.78 6.43 -4.83
N ASP A 322 10.82 5.51 -4.73
CA ASP A 322 9.81 5.31 -5.77
C ASP A 322 8.77 6.44 -5.77
N VAL A 323 8.65 7.14 -4.63
CA VAL A 323 7.74 8.27 -4.46
C VAL A 323 8.44 9.61 -4.69
N HIS A 324 9.61 9.81 -4.06
CA HIS A 324 10.29 11.10 -4.04
C HIS A 324 11.46 11.21 -5.01
N GLY A 325 11.81 10.13 -5.71
CA GLY A 325 12.97 10.03 -6.57
C GLY A 325 14.23 9.57 -5.84
N GLN A 326 15.18 9.02 -6.60
CA GLN A 326 16.49 8.62 -6.07
C GLN A 326 17.25 9.84 -5.56
N GLY A 327 17.88 9.73 -4.39
CA GLY A 327 18.67 10.82 -3.80
C GLY A 327 17.87 11.98 -3.21
N SER A 328 16.54 11.85 -3.06
CA SER A 328 15.73 12.87 -2.43
C SER A 328 16.09 13.06 -0.95
N LEU A 329 16.24 14.32 -0.53
CA LEU A 329 16.47 14.69 0.87
C LEU A 329 15.29 14.33 1.80
N GLN A 330 14.11 14.02 1.25
CA GLN A 330 12.96 13.55 2.04
C GLN A 330 13.10 12.09 2.47
N CYS A 331 13.96 11.33 1.78
CA CYS A 331 14.25 9.94 2.09
C CYS A 331 15.45 9.80 3.01
N ALA A 332 15.61 8.62 3.63
CA ALA A 332 16.88 8.27 4.25
C ALA A 332 17.96 8.17 3.16
N PRO A 333 19.22 8.58 3.45
CA PRO A 333 20.31 8.44 2.51
C PRO A 333 20.50 6.96 2.14
N GLU A 334 20.66 6.68 0.85
CA GLU A 334 20.97 5.33 0.36
C GLU A 334 22.49 5.14 0.27
N PRO A 335 23.02 3.94 0.60
CA PRO A 335 24.43 3.64 0.41
C PRO A 335 24.79 3.60 -1.08
N VAL A 336 26.05 3.84 -1.41
CA VAL A 336 26.52 3.75 -2.80
C VAL A 336 26.36 2.32 -3.34
N ALA A 337 26.08 2.20 -4.64
CA ALA A 337 25.93 0.91 -5.30
C ALA A 337 27.24 0.47 -5.97
N ASN A 338 27.39 -0.83 -6.22
CA ASN A 338 28.52 -1.42 -6.95
C ASN A 338 29.90 -1.01 -6.41
N LEU A 339 30.06 -1.01 -5.09
CA LEU A 339 31.37 -0.79 -4.47
C LEU A 339 32.32 -1.93 -4.86
N ALA A 340 33.29 -1.63 -5.71
CA ALA A 340 34.25 -2.58 -6.25
C ALA A 340 35.68 -2.14 -5.97
N ILE A 341 36.53 -3.09 -5.59
CA ILE A 341 37.94 -2.87 -5.26
C ILE A 341 38.79 -3.67 -6.24
N VAL A 342 39.60 -2.98 -7.04
CA VAL A 342 40.52 -3.59 -8.00
C VAL A 342 41.94 -3.37 -7.52
N LEU A 343 42.62 -4.46 -7.13
CA LEU A 343 44.01 -4.42 -6.71
C LEU A 343 44.95 -4.36 -7.91
N ARG A 344 45.95 -3.49 -7.83
CA ARG A 344 47.07 -3.42 -8.77
C ARG A 344 48.29 -4.14 -8.19
N PRO A 345 49.20 -4.65 -9.04
CA PRO A 345 50.39 -5.39 -8.62
C PRO A 345 51.41 -4.57 -7.81
N ASN A 346 51.24 -3.25 -7.74
CA ASN A 346 52.07 -2.34 -6.94
C ASN A 346 51.56 -2.15 -5.48
N GLY A 347 50.52 -2.87 -5.06
CA GLY A 347 49.93 -2.76 -3.71
C GLY A 347 48.89 -1.64 -3.58
N THR A 348 48.60 -0.93 -4.67
CA THR A 348 47.54 0.10 -4.70
C THR A 348 46.22 -0.51 -5.15
N GLY A 349 45.11 -0.12 -4.54
CA GLY A 349 43.76 -0.49 -4.94
C GLY A 349 42.99 0.69 -5.51
N ILE A 350 42.28 0.46 -6.62
CA ILE A 350 41.26 1.39 -7.10
C ILE A 350 39.94 0.97 -6.50
N ILE A 351 39.32 1.88 -5.75
CA ILE A 351 37.98 1.71 -5.22
C ILE A 351 37.06 2.50 -6.12
N SER A 352 36.03 1.85 -6.66
CA SER A 352 35.05 2.45 -7.57
C SER A 352 33.64 2.18 -7.10
N TRP A 353 32.72 3.12 -7.33
CA TRP A 353 31.33 3.01 -6.91
C TRP A 353 30.41 3.76 -7.86
N LYS A 354 29.11 3.43 -7.79
CA LYS A 354 28.04 4.19 -8.42
C LYS A 354 27.39 5.10 -7.35
N PRO A 355 27.34 6.43 -7.56
CA PRO A 355 26.66 7.36 -6.65
C PRO A 355 25.23 6.95 -6.35
N SER A 356 24.78 7.16 -5.10
CA SER A 356 23.41 6.90 -4.65
C SER A 356 22.44 8.03 -5.00
N ALA A 357 22.96 9.20 -5.36
CA ALA A 357 22.20 10.39 -5.72
C ALA A 357 22.99 11.22 -6.75
N ASP A 358 22.35 12.23 -7.33
CA ASP A 358 23.03 13.21 -8.16
C ASP A 358 24.09 13.97 -7.34
N PRO A 359 25.22 14.38 -7.93
CA PRO A 359 26.31 15.05 -7.21
C PRO A 359 25.88 16.33 -6.48
N GLU A 360 24.81 16.98 -6.93
CA GLU A 360 24.25 18.17 -6.28
C GLU A 360 23.60 17.85 -4.93
N ASN A 361 23.13 16.62 -4.72
CA ASN A 361 22.48 16.17 -3.49
C ASN A 361 23.45 15.47 -2.51
N ILE A 362 24.74 15.39 -2.85
CA ILE A 362 25.79 14.75 -2.06
C ILE A 362 26.76 15.82 -1.56
N LEU A 363 27.02 15.83 -0.26
CA LEU A 363 27.95 16.79 0.35
C LEU A 363 29.41 16.37 0.07
N PHE A 364 29.79 15.16 0.46
CA PHE A 364 31.06 14.50 0.14
C PHE A 364 30.98 13.01 0.50
N TYR A 365 32.00 12.24 0.10
CA TYR A 365 32.19 10.86 0.52
C TYR A 365 33.33 10.75 1.52
N GLN A 366 33.20 9.85 2.49
CA GLN A 366 34.27 9.52 3.43
C GLN A 366 34.62 8.04 3.26
N LEU A 367 35.85 7.79 2.82
CA LEU A 367 36.38 6.46 2.62
C LEU A 367 37.22 6.05 3.82
N ILE A 368 36.86 4.94 4.43
CA ILE A 368 37.47 4.42 5.64
C ILE A 368 37.99 3.02 5.36
N TYR A 369 39.25 2.74 5.68
CA TYR A 369 39.81 1.40 5.48
C TYR A 369 40.80 1.01 6.58
N HIS A 370 40.86 -0.28 6.89
CA HIS A 370 41.83 -0.87 7.81
C HIS A 370 41.94 -2.39 7.58
N ALA A 371 43.06 -2.97 8.01
CA ALA A 371 43.29 -4.40 7.98
C ALA A 371 42.57 -5.11 9.13
N LEU A 372 41.90 -6.22 8.83
CA LEU A 372 41.34 -7.16 9.82
C LEU A 372 42.39 -8.17 10.29
N SER A 373 43.42 -8.41 9.48
CA SER A 373 44.49 -9.37 9.79
C SER A 373 45.54 -8.78 10.74
N GLN A 374 45.99 -9.58 11.71
CA GLN A 374 47.01 -9.19 12.71
C GLN A 374 48.46 -9.51 12.29
N GLY A 375 48.75 -9.63 10.99
CA GLY A 375 50.08 -9.97 10.48
C GLY A 375 51.06 -8.79 10.47
N ASP A 376 52.35 -9.09 10.46
CA ASP A 376 53.43 -8.10 10.33
C ASP A 376 53.27 -7.31 9.02
N GLY A 377 53.12 -5.98 9.14
CA GLY A 377 52.97 -5.06 8.01
C GLY A 377 51.51 -4.74 7.60
N CYS A 378 50.50 -5.35 8.23
CA CYS A 378 49.10 -4.99 8.00
C CYS A 378 48.71 -3.74 8.81
N GLN A 379 48.16 -2.72 8.16
CA GLN A 379 47.74 -1.47 8.82
C GLN A 379 46.39 -1.66 9.52
N GLN A 380 46.42 -1.93 10.83
CA GLN A 380 45.20 -2.08 11.65
C GLN A 380 44.56 -0.73 12.02
N GLN A 381 45.32 0.36 11.98
CA GLN A 381 44.78 1.69 12.26
C GLN A 381 43.83 2.13 11.14
N GLN A 382 42.70 2.70 11.55
CA GLN A 382 41.68 3.19 10.65
C GLN A 382 42.16 4.45 9.93
N GLU A 383 42.35 4.33 8.61
CA GLU A 383 42.66 5.44 7.73
C GLU A 383 41.37 6.03 7.15
N THR A 384 41.34 7.35 6.96
CA THR A 384 40.15 8.06 6.48
C THR A 384 40.53 9.07 5.41
N ILE A 385 39.83 9.02 4.27
CA ILE A 385 40.05 9.89 3.12
C ILE A 385 38.72 10.54 2.75
N ASN A 386 38.71 11.88 2.67
CA ASN A 386 37.55 12.62 2.19
C ASN A 386 37.63 12.79 0.67
N VAL A 387 36.56 12.43 -0.01
CA VAL A 387 36.45 12.41 -1.47
C VAL A 387 35.32 13.33 -1.91
N ARG A 388 35.52 14.07 -3.00
CA ARG A 388 34.54 15.04 -3.51
C ARG A 388 33.27 14.35 -4.03
N ALA A 389 32.12 15.02 -3.94
CA ALA A 389 30.81 14.50 -4.36
C ALA A 389 30.75 14.05 -5.84
N ALA A 390 31.50 14.70 -6.74
CA ALA A 390 31.52 14.34 -8.17
C ALA A 390 32.41 13.13 -8.51
N ALA A 391 33.17 12.61 -7.55
CA ALA A 391 34.07 11.49 -7.80
C ALA A 391 33.34 10.14 -7.70
N THR A 392 33.71 9.22 -8.58
CA THR A 392 33.19 7.84 -8.63
C THR A 392 34.27 6.80 -8.34
N SER A 393 35.49 7.25 -8.04
CA SER A 393 36.60 6.39 -7.67
C SER A 393 37.62 7.12 -6.79
N ALA A 394 38.38 6.33 -6.02
CA ALA A 394 39.51 6.76 -5.24
C ALA A 394 40.63 5.70 -5.30
N VAL A 395 41.88 6.14 -5.19
CA VAL A 395 43.04 5.24 -5.15
C VAL A 395 43.57 5.23 -3.73
N VAL A 396 43.84 4.03 -3.22
CA VAL A 396 44.29 3.79 -1.85
C VAL A 396 45.45 2.81 -1.86
N ASP A 397 46.41 3.00 -0.96
CA ASP A 397 47.53 2.10 -0.78
C ASP A 397 47.20 1.11 0.35
N PHE A 398 47.30 -0.19 0.05
CA PHE A 398 47.08 -1.26 1.02
C PHE A 398 48.42 -1.87 1.44
N PRO A 399 49.02 -1.44 2.57
CA PRO A 399 50.30 -1.96 3.03
C PRO A 399 50.18 -3.41 3.53
N GLY A 400 51.29 -4.15 3.45
CA GLY A 400 51.40 -5.52 3.95
C GLY A 400 51.10 -6.61 2.91
N GLU A 401 51.53 -7.83 3.22
CA GLU A 401 51.34 -9.01 2.37
C GLU A 401 50.31 -9.94 3.01
N ARG A 402 49.33 -10.40 2.22
CA ARG A 402 48.25 -11.30 2.66
C ARG A 402 47.40 -10.71 3.79
N CYS A 403 47.14 -9.41 3.73
CA CYS A 403 46.26 -8.71 4.65
C CYS A 403 44.84 -8.66 4.08
N GLU A 404 43.85 -9.02 4.88
CA GLU A 404 42.44 -8.76 4.56
C GLU A 404 42.08 -7.35 5.01
N TYR A 405 41.61 -6.52 4.09
CA TYR A 405 41.17 -5.16 4.34
C TYR A 405 39.65 -5.06 4.25
N VAL A 406 39.07 -4.30 5.17
CA VAL A 406 37.69 -3.81 5.06
C VAL A 406 37.72 -2.37 4.58
N VAL A 407 36.90 -2.08 3.58
CA VAL A 407 36.72 -0.75 3.00
C VAL A 407 35.27 -0.34 3.20
N ARG A 408 35.07 0.75 3.92
CA ARG A 408 33.77 1.37 4.16
C ARG A 408 33.72 2.69 3.44
N LEU A 409 32.71 2.89 2.60
CA LEU A 409 32.46 4.15 1.93
C LEU A 409 31.17 4.75 2.47
N LEU A 410 31.29 5.89 3.15
CA LEU A 410 30.18 6.66 3.67
C LEU A 410 29.84 7.77 2.68
N ASN A 411 28.55 7.95 2.38
CA ASN A 411 28.05 9.09 1.63
C ASN A 411 27.22 9.99 2.54
N TYR A 412 27.51 11.29 2.51
CA TYR A 412 26.75 12.29 3.24
C TYR A 412 25.82 13.05 2.30
N ASP A 413 24.55 13.16 2.64
CA ASP A 413 23.62 14.03 1.93
C ASP A 413 23.83 15.51 2.31
N LEU A 414 23.14 16.43 1.62
CA LEU A 414 23.21 17.87 1.94
C LEU A 414 22.72 18.22 3.36
N SER A 415 21.97 17.33 4.01
CA SER A 415 21.52 17.50 5.39
C SER A 415 22.51 16.95 6.42
N GLY A 416 23.63 16.36 5.97
CA GLY A 416 24.65 15.76 6.82
C GLY A 416 24.31 14.36 7.36
N ARG A 417 23.29 13.69 6.81
CA ARG A 417 22.95 12.30 7.16
C ARG A 417 23.80 11.34 6.33
N ASP A 418 24.17 10.21 6.90
CA ASP A 418 25.09 9.25 6.30
C ASP A 418 24.44 7.91 5.94
N ALA A 419 24.99 7.28 4.91
CA ALA A 419 24.78 5.87 4.60
C ALA A 419 26.11 5.20 4.25
N VAL A 420 26.23 3.90 4.50
CA VAL A 420 27.50 3.17 4.40
C VAL A 420 27.40 1.95 3.48
N ALA A 421 28.35 1.81 2.57
CA ALA A 421 28.62 0.58 1.84
C ALA A 421 29.93 -0.04 2.33
N GLU A 422 29.96 -1.36 2.55
CA GLU A 422 31.14 -2.10 2.99
C GLU A 422 31.53 -3.14 1.94
N ALA A 423 32.83 -3.24 1.64
CA ALA A 423 33.42 -4.30 0.84
C ALA A 423 34.71 -4.79 1.51
N ARG A 424 35.07 -6.05 1.25
CA ARG A 424 36.30 -6.67 1.77
C ARG A 424 37.18 -7.12 0.63
N VAL A 425 38.49 -7.04 0.84
CA VAL A 425 39.48 -7.45 -0.17
C VAL A 425 40.67 -8.11 0.51
N LEU A 426 41.14 -9.22 -0.06
CA LEU A 426 42.37 -9.88 0.35
C LEU A 426 43.52 -9.42 -0.54
N VAL A 427 44.56 -8.85 0.06
CA VAL A 427 45.71 -8.32 -0.67
C VAL A 427 46.79 -9.40 -0.80
N GLU A 428 46.83 -10.06 -1.95
CA GLU A 428 47.90 -10.99 -2.32
C GLU A 428 48.88 -10.33 -3.29
N LEU A 429 49.88 -9.65 -2.75
CA LEU A 429 51.01 -9.19 -3.54
C LEU A 429 51.82 -10.40 -4.00
N SER A 430 51.65 -10.78 -5.27
CA SER A 430 52.56 -11.70 -5.92
C SER A 430 53.92 -11.03 -6.02
N LYS A 431 54.79 -11.27 -5.03
CA LYS A 431 56.22 -11.10 -5.26
C LYS A 431 56.54 -11.99 -6.45
N SER A 432 56.86 -11.36 -7.58
CA SER A 432 57.63 -11.99 -8.64
C SER A 432 59.05 -12.22 -8.09
N PHE A 433 59.16 -13.07 -7.07
CA PHE A 433 60.39 -13.77 -6.81
C PHE A 433 60.71 -14.50 -8.11
N LEU A 434 61.85 -14.17 -8.71
CA LEU A 434 62.55 -15.08 -9.60
C LEU A 434 62.49 -16.46 -8.96
N ARG A 435 61.59 -17.29 -9.48
CA ARG A 435 61.22 -18.56 -8.88
C ARG A 435 62.47 -19.42 -8.90
N LEU A 436 63.06 -19.67 -7.73
CA LEU A 436 64.25 -20.52 -7.57
C LEU A 436 64.04 -21.92 -8.20
N ASP A 437 62.79 -22.34 -8.37
CA ASP A 437 62.39 -23.55 -9.12
C ASP A 437 62.84 -23.56 -10.59
N ALA A 438 63.07 -22.40 -11.21
CA ALA A 438 63.61 -22.32 -12.57
C ALA A 438 65.11 -22.67 -12.62
N LEU A 439 65.84 -22.40 -11.53
CA LEU A 439 67.25 -22.77 -11.35
C LEU A 439 67.42 -24.22 -10.87
N LEU A 440 66.41 -24.77 -10.18
CA LEU A 440 66.33 -26.15 -9.72
C LEU A 440 65.55 -27.08 -10.67
N ARG A 441 65.37 -26.70 -11.94
CA ARG A 441 64.86 -27.66 -12.93
C ARG A 441 65.87 -28.80 -13.06
N PRO A 442 65.46 -30.06 -12.93
CA PRO A 442 66.36 -31.21 -13.01
C PRO A 442 67.13 -31.24 -14.35
N GLU A 443 66.57 -30.67 -15.42
CA GLU A 443 67.24 -30.53 -16.72
C GLU A 443 68.49 -29.63 -16.68
N LEU A 444 68.46 -28.52 -15.92
CA LEU A 444 69.61 -27.62 -15.75
C LEU A 444 70.68 -28.23 -14.83
N LEU A 445 70.28 -28.98 -13.81
CA LEU A 445 71.22 -29.74 -12.96
C LEU A 445 71.86 -30.93 -13.70
N LEU A 446 71.11 -31.62 -14.57
CA LEU A 446 71.62 -32.70 -15.42
C LEU A 446 72.61 -32.19 -16.47
N THR A 447 72.32 -31.03 -17.09
CA THR A 447 73.28 -30.41 -18.03
C THR A 447 74.54 -29.93 -17.32
N ALA A 448 74.42 -29.30 -16.14
CA ALA A 448 75.58 -28.89 -15.34
C ALA A 448 76.43 -30.09 -14.89
N ALA A 449 75.80 -31.15 -14.39
CA ALA A 449 76.49 -32.40 -14.01
C ALA A 449 77.13 -33.09 -15.22
N GLY A 450 76.45 -33.10 -16.36
CA GLY A 450 76.96 -33.66 -17.62
C GLY A 450 78.22 -32.93 -18.11
N VAL A 451 78.22 -31.60 -18.09
CA VAL A 451 79.40 -30.78 -18.47
C VAL A 451 80.57 -31.04 -17.51
N LEU A 452 80.31 -31.15 -16.21
CA LEU A 452 81.33 -31.43 -15.19
C LEU A 452 81.95 -32.83 -15.37
N LEU A 453 81.13 -33.82 -15.74
CA LEU A 453 81.56 -35.19 -15.95
C LEU A 453 82.37 -35.34 -17.26
N VAL A 454 81.99 -34.62 -18.32
CA VAL A 454 82.80 -34.51 -19.55
C VAL A 454 84.14 -33.84 -19.25
N PHE A 455 84.17 -32.78 -18.44
CA PHE A 455 85.40 -32.10 -18.06
C PHE A 455 86.35 -33.02 -17.26
N LEU A 456 85.81 -33.80 -16.31
CA LEU A 456 86.55 -34.81 -15.56
C LEU A 456 87.06 -35.95 -16.45
N LEU A 457 86.26 -36.43 -17.41
CA LEU A 457 86.67 -37.43 -18.38
C LEU A 457 87.77 -36.91 -19.32
N CYS A 458 87.71 -35.64 -19.74
CA CYS A 458 88.77 -35.00 -20.53
C CYS A 458 90.08 -34.87 -19.74
N ILE A 459 90.03 -34.58 -18.44
CA ILE A 459 91.21 -34.56 -17.56
C ILE A 459 91.77 -35.97 -17.40
N LEU A 460 90.93 -36.99 -17.18
CA LEU A 460 91.37 -38.38 -17.05
C LEU A 460 91.95 -38.94 -18.35
N ALA A 461 91.41 -38.56 -19.52
CA ALA A 461 91.96 -38.91 -20.83
C ALA A 461 93.31 -38.24 -21.10
N ARG A 462 93.46 -36.95 -20.75
CA ARG A 462 94.76 -36.25 -20.82
C ARG A 462 95.80 -36.83 -19.86
N CYS A 463 95.38 -37.33 -18.69
CA CYS A 463 96.28 -37.99 -17.75
C CYS A 463 96.68 -39.43 -18.16
N ARG A 464 95.88 -40.14 -18.98
CA ARG A 464 96.22 -41.49 -19.48
C ARG A 464 96.95 -41.54 -20.83
N CYS A 465 96.91 -40.47 -21.64
CA CYS A 465 97.64 -40.41 -22.91
C CYS A 465 99.05 -39.78 -22.82
N GLY A 466 99.54 -39.42 -21.63
CA GLY A 466 100.86 -38.79 -21.42
C GLY A 466 102.08 -39.73 -21.44
N ARG A 467 101.93 -41.01 -21.80
CA ARG A 467 103.06 -41.95 -21.91
C ARG A 467 102.99 -42.75 -23.20
N ARG A 468 103.52 -42.17 -24.28
CA ARG A 468 104.30 -42.81 -25.36
C ARG A 468 104.51 -41.80 -26.49
N CYS A 469 105.67 -41.17 -26.51
CA CYS A 469 106.26 -40.64 -27.73
C CYS A 469 107.00 -41.79 -28.44
N PRO A 470 106.97 -41.83 -29.77
CA PRO A 470 108.16 -42.14 -30.53
C PRO A 470 108.57 -40.98 -31.45
N HIS A 471 109.82 -41.08 -31.83
CA HIS A 471 110.77 -40.05 -32.24
C HIS A 471 110.81 -39.90 -33.78
N ARG A 472 111.00 -38.64 -34.26
CA ARG A 472 111.70 -38.19 -35.51
C ARG A 472 111.25 -38.79 -36.86
N VAL A 473 111.08 -37.99 -37.92
CA VAL A 473 112.09 -37.44 -38.88
C VAL A 473 111.30 -36.45 -39.79
N SER A 474 111.57 -35.15 -39.89
CA SER A 474 112.59 -34.43 -40.68
C SER A 474 112.67 -34.78 -42.18
N GLU A 475 111.91 -34.10 -43.05
CA GLU A 475 112.45 -33.71 -44.37
C GLU A 475 111.70 -32.56 -45.06
N LYS A 476 112.48 -31.53 -45.47
CA LYS A 476 112.42 -30.60 -46.63
C LYS A 476 111.03 -30.27 -47.22
N GLN A 477 110.57 -29.02 -47.30
CA GLN A 477 111.13 -27.83 -47.96
C GLN A 477 111.31 -28.01 -49.49
N GLU A 478 110.29 -27.66 -50.29
CA GLU A 478 110.53 -26.97 -51.57
C GLU A 478 109.30 -26.20 -52.11
N LYS A 479 109.52 -24.89 -52.33
CA LYS A 479 109.01 -23.95 -53.36
C LYS A 479 107.51 -23.79 -53.61
N LEU A 480 106.94 -22.59 -53.43
CA LEU A 480 107.04 -21.37 -54.26
C LEU A 480 106.48 -21.54 -55.68
N THR A 481 105.33 -20.89 -55.94
CA THR A 481 105.08 -19.82 -56.93
C THR A 481 103.58 -19.47 -56.85
N ASP A 482 103.20 -18.33 -56.31
CA ASP A 482 103.04 -17.02 -56.98
C ASP A 482 101.97 -16.98 -58.07
N TYR A 483 100.84 -16.40 -57.69
CA TYR A 483 100.05 -15.36 -58.37
C TYR A 483 99.29 -14.65 -57.21
N ALA A 484 99.46 -13.38 -56.83
CA ALA A 484 100.31 -12.25 -57.23
C ALA A 484 100.48 -11.32 -56.00
#